data_AF-A0AA40FPL1-F1
#
_entry.id   AF-A0AA40FPL1-F1
#
_cell.length_a   1.000
_cell.length_b   1.000
_cell.length_c   1.000
_cell.angle_alpha   90.00
_cell.angle_beta   90.00
_cell.angle_gamma   90.00
#
_symmetry.space_group_name_H-M   'P 1'
#
loop_
_entity.id
_entity.type
_entity.pdbx_description
1 polymer ?
#
loop_
_entity_poly.entity_id
_entity_poly.type
_entity_poly.pdbx_seq_one_letter_code
_entity_poly.pdbx_strand_id
1 'polypeptide(L)'
;MSTATIFENRGIETVETQTVIDSSIPPHQPMSKMSDIYCAEQIRIPPTFPHILKQYAKAAIRTQPYDLLQWTCAYFRALVKCDVPPVKERLEYPPFSHPSGITPGYLKTLLNVFGHVERACVKSLLESWQGVALPETTLFRILLIGKFLSGKECDLYGFLAIACGFLGKVSRRLAWK
;
A
#
# COMPACT_ATOMS: atom_id res chain seq x y z
N MET A 1 46.91 48.05 49.49
CA MET A 1 46.01 49.04 48.85
C MET A 1 44.79 48.24 48.40
N SER A 2 43.69 48.19 49.17
CA SER A 2 42.60 49.20 49.26
C SER A 2 42.01 49.45 47.86
N THR A 3 40.74 49.18 47.52
CA THR A 3 39.42 49.44 48.17
C THR A 3 38.34 48.56 47.48
N ALA A 4 37.45 47.83 48.17
CA ALA A 4 36.08 48.20 48.64
C ALA A 4 35.15 48.72 47.52
N THR A 5 33.93 48.17 47.29
CA THR A 5 32.67 48.43 48.05
C THR A 5 31.57 47.49 47.49
N ILE A 6 30.95 46.54 48.20
CA ILE A 6 29.84 46.58 49.20
C ILE A 6 28.49 47.11 48.65
N PHE A 7 27.45 46.26 48.66
CA PHE A 7 26.15 46.51 49.32
C PHE A 7 25.32 45.20 49.31
N GLU A 8 25.29 44.43 50.40
CA GLU A 8 24.45 44.56 51.60
C GLU A 8 23.16 43.73 51.47
N ASN A 9 23.15 42.62 52.22
CA ASN A 9 21.99 41.84 52.58
C ASN A 9 20.91 42.70 53.24
N ARG A 10 19.64 42.45 52.89
CA ARG A 10 18.58 42.32 53.90
C ARG A 10 17.62 41.22 53.49
N GLY A 11 17.61 40.15 54.28
CA GLY A 11 16.49 39.23 54.29
C GLY A 11 15.24 39.88 54.88
N ILE A 12 14.09 39.26 54.66
CA ILE A 12 13.10 38.92 55.67
C ILE A 12 12.19 37.84 55.08
N GLU A 13 11.81 36.94 55.97
CA GLU A 13 11.11 35.69 55.81
C GLU A 13 9.61 35.82 55.47
N THR A 14 9.08 34.69 55.00
CA THR A 14 7.74 34.13 55.24
C THR A 14 6.49 35.00 55.02
N VAL A 15 5.71 34.64 54.01
CA VAL A 15 4.25 34.53 54.18
C VAL A 15 3.76 33.26 53.48
N GLU A 16 3.45 32.26 54.30
CA GLU A 16 2.62 31.12 53.93
C GLU A 16 1.14 31.56 53.98
N THR A 17 0.30 30.91 53.18
CA THR A 17 -1.18 30.92 53.23
C THR A 17 -1.91 32.14 52.65
N GLN A 18 -2.61 31.95 51.52
CA GLN A 18 -4.07 31.76 51.55
C GLN A 18 -4.64 31.40 50.18
N THR A 19 -5.44 30.35 50.22
CA THR A 19 -6.36 29.84 49.20
C THR A 19 -7.26 30.94 48.64
N VAL A 20 -7.21 31.16 47.33
CA VAL A 20 -8.39 31.64 46.58
C VAL A 20 -8.80 30.50 45.68
N ILE A 21 -9.72 29.69 46.19
CA ILE A 21 -10.51 28.76 45.39
C ILE A 21 -11.44 29.66 44.58
N ASP A 22 -11.05 29.95 43.34
CA ASP A 22 -11.95 30.59 42.39
C ASP A 22 -13.08 29.60 42.09
N SER A 23 -14.24 29.89 42.67
CA SER A 23 -15.46 29.09 42.63
C SER A 23 -16.24 29.32 41.33
N SER A 24 -15.58 29.73 40.25
CA SER A 24 -16.25 30.10 39.00
C SER A 24 -15.72 29.40 37.74
N ILE A 25 -14.98 28.29 37.86
CA ILE A 25 -14.77 27.38 36.72
C ILE A 25 -16.06 26.57 36.53
N PRO A 26 -16.86 26.81 35.47
CA PRO A 26 -18.01 25.96 35.20
C PRO A 26 -17.51 24.52 35.05
N PRO A 27 -18.24 23.52 35.55
CA PRO A 27 -17.82 22.13 35.40
C PRO A 27 -17.53 21.92 33.93
N HIS A 28 -16.29 21.52 33.60
CA HIS A 28 -15.94 21.11 32.25
C HIS A 28 -16.98 20.07 31.85
N GLN A 29 -17.95 20.49 31.03
CA GLN A 29 -18.88 19.57 30.43
C GLN A 29 -17.99 18.55 29.73
N PRO A 30 -18.13 17.24 30.01
CA PRO A 30 -17.50 16.27 29.14
C PRO A 30 -17.97 16.63 27.75
N MET A 31 -17.02 16.91 26.85
CA MET A 31 -17.24 17.14 25.42
C MET A 31 -18.45 16.32 25.07
N SER A 32 -19.55 17.01 24.70
CA SER A 32 -20.79 16.37 24.33
C SER A 32 -20.39 15.17 23.49
N LYS A 33 -20.62 13.96 24.00
CA LYS A 33 -20.67 12.79 23.13
C LYS A 33 -21.65 13.26 22.07
N MET A 34 -21.16 13.60 20.88
CA MET A 34 -22.00 13.62 19.72
C MET A 34 -22.44 12.18 19.66
N SER A 35 -23.54 11.89 20.35
CA SER A 35 -24.32 10.69 20.18
C SER A 35 -24.38 10.56 18.68
N ASP A 36 -23.80 9.47 18.17
CA ASP A 36 -23.70 9.21 16.75
C ASP A 36 -24.98 9.73 16.12
N ILE A 37 -24.86 10.76 15.26
CA ILE A 37 -26.02 11.42 14.63
C ILE A 37 -26.87 10.38 13.87
N TYR A 38 -26.32 9.18 13.72
CA TYR A 38 -26.87 7.97 13.15
C TYR A 38 -26.98 6.86 14.22
N CYS A 39 -28.16 6.33 14.43
CA CYS A 39 -28.34 5.07 15.16
C CYS A 39 -27.93 3.89 14.26
N ALA A 40 -27.35 2.83 14.83
CA ALA A 40 -26.94 1.63 14.08
C ALA A 40 -28.08 1.00 13.25
N GLU A 41 -29.32 1.15 13.71
CA GLU A 41 -30.55 0.70 13.02
C GLU A 41 -30.84 1.46 11.71
N GLN A 42 -30.35 2.69 11.58
CA GLN A 42 -30.51 3.52 10.37
C GLN A 42 -29.52 3.13 9.27
N ILE A 43 -28.39 2.50 9.64
CA ILE A 43 -27.36 2.06 8.70
C ILE A 43 -27.67 0.62 8.26
N ARG A 44 -28.37 0.48 7.13
CA ARG A 44 -28.62 -0.83 6.53
C ARG A 44 -27.38 -1.31 5.76
N ILE A 45 -26.56 -2.13 6.41
CA ILE A 45 -25.41 -2.80 5.78
C ILE A 45 -25.89 -4.05 5.05
N PRO A 46 -25.64 -4.21 3.74
CA PRO A 46 -25.96 -5.45 3.04
C PRO A 46 -25.23 -6.65 3.66
N PRO A 47 -25.87 -7.82 3.82
CA PRO A 47 -25.28 -8.98 4.50
C PRO A 47 -24.02 -9.52 3.80
N THR A 48 -23.87 -9.27 2.50
CA THR A 48 -22.72 -9.66 1.69
C THR A 48 -21.53 -8.69 1.80
N PHE A 49 -21.77 -7.46 2.24
CA PHE A 49 -20.75 -6.40 2.25
C PHE A 49 -19.51 -6.75 3.09
N PRO A 50 -19.64 -7.28 4.34
CA PRO A 50 -18.48 -7.69 5.12
C PRO A 50 -17.65 -8.78 4.44
N HIS A 51 -18.30 -9.71 3.74
CA HIS A 51 -17.61 -10.77 3.00
C HIS A 51 -16.79 -10.21 1.83
N ILE A 52 -17.37 -9.30 1.06
CA ILE A 52 -16.69 -8.64 -0.07
C ILE A 52 -15.44 -7.90 0.41
N LEU A 53 -15.56 -7.11 1.49
CA LEU A 53 -14.42 -6.39 2.07
C LEU A 53 -13.33 -7.34 2.56
N LYS A 54 -13.70 -8.47 3.17
CA LYS A 54 -12.76 -9.49 3.62
C LYS A 54 -11.98 -10.11 2.46
N GLN A 55 -12.65 -10.45 1.35
CA GLN A 55 -11.98 -11.00 0.16
C GLN A 55 -11.07 -9.96 -0.49
N TYR A 56 -11.53 -8.73 -0.62
CA TYR A 56 -10.75 -7.61 -1.15
C TYR A 56 -9.48 -7.38 -0.31
N ALA A 57 -9.59 -7.25 1.02
CA ALA A 57 -8.45 -7.03 1.90
C ALA A 57 -7.45 -8.20 1.83
N LYS A 58 -7.94 -9.44 1.81
CA LYS A 58 -7.12 -10.64 1.65
C LYS A 58 -6.37 -10.63 0.31
N ALA A 59 -7.03 -10.24 -0.78
CA ALA A 59 -6.41 -10.13 -2.09
C ALA A 59 -5.36 -9.02 -2.16
N ALA A 60 -5.63 -7.86 -1.54
CA ALA A 60 -4.69 -6.74 -1.49
C ALA A 60 -3.42 -7.11 -0.72
N ILE A 61 -3.57 -7.72 0.48
CA ILE A 61 -2.45 -8.18 1.30
C ILE A 61 -1.58 -9.19 0.56
N ARG A 62 -2.19 -10.13 -0.16
CA ARG A 62 -1.47 -11.14 -0.94
C ARG A 62 -0.71 -10.52 -2.10
N THR A 63 -1.35 -9.57 -2.79
CA THR A 63 -0.81 -9.01 -4.03
C THR A 63 0.31 -8.02 -3.74
N GLN A 64 0.19 -7.22 -2.68
CA GLN A 64 1.08 -6.11 -2.36
C GLN A 64 1.27 -5.18 -3.57
N PRO A 65 0.18 -4.61 -4.11
CA PRO A 65 0.26 -3.74 -5.28
C PRO A 65 1.05 -2.47 -4.96
N TYR A 66 1.78 -1.95 -5.95
CA TYR A 66 2.52 -0.70 -5.80
C TYR A 66 1.55 0.50 -5.68
N ASP A 67 0.53 0.53 -6.54
CA ASP A 67 -0.59 1.47 -6.45
C ASP A 67 -1.88 0.72 -6.08
N LEU A 68 -2.33 0.91 -4.84
CA LEU A 68 -3.54 0.27 -4.33
C LEU A 68 -4.80 0.76 -5.03
N LEU A 69 -4.89 2.04 -5.39
CA LEU A 69 -6.10 2.61 -5.99
C LEU A 69 -6.30 2.09 -7.41
N GLN A 70 -5.24 2.09 -8.22
CA GLN A 70 -5.26 1.52 -9.56
C GLN A 70 -5.61 0.02 -9.52
N TRP A 71 -4.95 -0.72 -8.63
CA TRP A 71 -5.24 -2.14 -8.43
C TRP A 71 -6.68 -2.40 -7.97
N THR A 72 -7.23 -1.56 -7.10
CA THR A 72 -8.63 -1.66 -6.63
C THR A 72 -9.61 -1.52 -7.78
N CYS A 73 -9.37 -0.56 -8.67
CA CYS A 73 -10.20 -0.36 -9.86
C CYS A 73 -10.18 -1.60 -10.76
N ALA A 74 -9.01 -2.20 -10.96
CA ALA A 74 -8.87 -3.42 -11.74
C ALA A 74 -9.54 -4.62 -11.07
N TYR A 75 -9.37 -4.78 -9.75
CA TYR A 75 -9.96 -5.86 -8.95
C TYR A 75 -11.48 -5.88 -9.07
N PHE A 76 -12.16 -4.77 -8.76
CA PHE A 76 -13.63 -4.72 -8.84
C PHE A 76 -14.14 -4.80 -10.28
N ARG A 77 -13.40 -4.25 -11.25
CA ARG A 77 -13.76 -4.38 -12.68
C ARG A 77 -13.71 -5.84 -13.15
N ALA A 78 -12.72 -6.61 -12.72
CA ALA A 78 -12.65 -8.04 -13.00
C ALA A 78 -13.83 -8.80 -12.37
N LEU A 79 -14.17 -8.49 -11.11
CA LEU A 79 -15.34 -9.09 -10.45
C LEU A 79 -16.66 -8.83 -11.19
N VAL A 80 -16.87 -7.60 -11.67
CA VAL A 80 -18.07 -7.24 -12.45
C VAL A 80 -18.13 -7.97 -13.79
N LYS A 81 -16.98 -8.20 -14.43
CA LYS A 81 -16.87 -8.93 -15.70
C LYS A 81 -16.87 -10.46 -15.56
N CYS A 82 -16.90 -10.96 -14.33
CA CYS A 82 -16.67 -12.38 -14.02
C CYS A 82 -15.31 -12.91 -14.52
N ASP A 83 -14.32 -12.01 -14.62
CA ASP A 83 -12.94 -12.34 -14.98
C ASP A 83 -12.10 -12.68 -13.74
N VAL A 84 -10.96 -13.35 -13.95
CA VAL A 84 -10.00 -13.64 -12.87
C VAL A 84 -9.31 -12.35 -12.43
N PRO A 85 -9.44 -11.92 -11.16
CA PRO A 85 -8.83 -10.69 -10.70
C PRO A 85 -7.30 -10.83 -10.61
N PRO A 86 -6.54 -9.73 -10.73
CA PRO A 86 -5.08 -9.72 -10.71
C PRO A 86 -4.55 -9.93 -9.28
N VAL A 87 -4.73 -11.14 -8.74
CA VAL A 87 -4.46 -11.49 -7.34
C VAL A 87 -3.39 -12.56 -7.27
N LYS A 88 -2.37 -12.34 -6.43
CA LYS A 88 -1.42 -13.40 -6.09
C LYS A 88 -2.12 -14.52 -5.30
N GLU A 89 -1.88 -15.76 -5.69
CA GLU A 89 -2.40 -16.95 -5.02
C GLU A 89 -1.92 -17.03 -3.55
N ARG A 90 -0.63 -16.71 -3.35
CA ARG A 90 0.06 -16.73 -2.05
C ARG A 90 0.92 -15.48 -1.90
N LEU A 91 1.01 -14.98 -0.66
CA LEU A 91 1.97 -13.95 -0.27
C LEU A 91 3.39 -14.48 -0.48
N GLU A 92 4.22 -13.72 -1.19
CA GLU A 92 5.62 -14.05 -1.44
C GLU A 92 6.46 -13.62 -0.22
N TYR A 93 7.28 -14.54 0.30
CA TYR A 93 8.20 -14.27 1.40
C TYR A 93 9.59 -14.87 1.08
N PRO A 94 10.68 -14.10 1.20
CA PRO A 94 10.75 -12.70 1.65
C PRO A 94 10.09 -11.72 0.66
N PRO A 95 9.67 -10.51 1.11
CA PRO A 95 9.09 -9.50 0.23
C PRO A 95 10.06 -9.18 -0.91
N PHE A 96 9.62 -9.41 -2.16
CA PHE A 96 10.43 -9.13 -3.33
C PHE A 96 10.33 -7.64 -3.66
N SER A 97 11.39 -6.88 -3.40
CA SER A 97 11.50 -5.48 -3.79
C SER A 97 12.60 -5.34 -4.83
N HIS A 98 12.21 -4.98 -6.06
CA HIS A 98 13.13 -4.68 -7.15
C HIS A 98 12.67 -3.40 -7.85
N PRO A 99 13.58 -2.54 -8.35
CA PRO A 99 13.22 -1.29 -9.03
C PRO A 99 12.29 -1.47 -10.23
N SER A 100 12.24 -2.67 -10.82
CA SER A 100 11.31 -2.98 -11.92
C SER A 100 9.87 -3.25 -11.47
N GLY A 101 9.64 -3.49 -10.16
CA GLY A 101 8.35 -3.90 -9.58
C GLY A 101 7.93 -5.34 -9.88
N ILE A 102 8.58 -6.01 -10.84
CA ILE A 102 8.28 -7.39 -11.23
C ILE A 102 8.75 -8.32 -10.13
N THR A 103 7.87 -9.23 -9.68
CA THR A 103 8.21 -10.31 -8.76
C THR A 103 7.92 -11.67 -9.41
N PRO A 104 8.61 -12.76 -9.02
CA PRO A 104 8.29 -14.10 -9.47
C PRO A 104 6.81 -14.47 -9.24
N GLY A 105 6.24 -14.06 -8.10
CA GLY A 105 4.82 -14.24 -7.81
C GLY A 105 3.89 -13.55 -8.80
N TYR A 106 4.25 -12.35 -9.30
CA TYR A 106 3.49 -11.68 -10.35
C TYR A 106 3.57 -12.41 -11.68
N LEU A 107 4.77 -12.83 -12.08
CA LEU A 107 4.96 -13.57 -13.32
C LEU A 107 4.18 -14.90 -13.32
N LYS A 108 4.14 -15.60 -12.17
CA LYS A 108 3.29 -16.79 -11.99
C LYS A 108 1.80 -16.45 -12.11
N THR A 109 1.36 -15.35 -11.51
CA THR A 109 -0.04 -14.92 -11.58
C THR A 109 -0.43 -14.61 -13.03
N LEU A 110 0.44 -13.91 -13.77
CA LEU A 110 0.25 -13.61 -15.17
C LEU A 110 0.17 -14.91 -16.01
N LEU A 111 1.10 -15.85 -15.81
CA LEU A 111 1.07 -17.16 -16.48
C LEU A 111 -0.25 -17.92 -16.22
N ASN A 112 -0.73 -17.90 -14.98
CA ASN A 112 -1.98 -18.56 -14.60
C ASN A 112 -3.22 -17.91 -15.26
N VAL A 113 -3.21 -16.58 -15.44
CA VAL A 113 -4.32 -15.85 -16.10
C VAL A 113 -4.41 -16.21 -17.59
N PHE A 114 -3.28 -16.34 -18.29
CA PHE A 114 -3.28 -16.69 -19.71
C PHE A 114 -3.44 -18.19 -19.96
N GLY A 115 -3.14 -19.04 -18.99
CA GLY A 115 -3.40 -20.49 -19.07
C GLY A 115 -2.49 -21.21 -20.07
N HIS A 116 -1.18 -21.25 -19.81
CA HIS A 116 -0.15 -22.00 -20.56
C HIS A 116 -0.18 -21.90 -22.10
N VAL A 117 -0.91 -20.95 -22.66
CA VAL A 117 -0.96 -20.67 -24.10
C VAL A 117 0.37 -20.12 -24.56
N GLU A 118 0.81 -20.60 -25.73
CA GLU A 118 2.05 -20.14 -26.35
C GLU A 118 1.89 -18.72 -26.92
N ARG A 119 0.69 -18.35 -27.37
CA ARG A 119 0.40 -17.03 -27.95
C ARG A 119 -0.65 -16.28 -27.13
N ALA A 120 -0.29 -15.09 -26.67
CA ALA A 120 -1.20 -14.19 -25.97
C ALA A 120 -1.44 -12.92 -26.79
N CYS A 121 -2.65 -12.38 -26.70
CA CYS A 121 -2.95 -11.07 -27.29
C CYS A 121 -2.21 -9.97 -26.52
N VAL A 122 -1.46 -9.13 -27.22
CA VAL A 122 -0.67 -8.04 -26.60
C VAL A 122 -1.57 -7.08 -25.81
N LYS A 123 -2.79 -6.85 -26.29
CA LYS A 123 -3.77 -6.00 -25.60
C LYS A 123 -4.18 -6.60 -24.25
N SER A 124 -4.51 -7.89 -24.22
CA SER A 124 -4.87 -8.58 -22.98
C SER A 124 -3.69 -8.63 -22.01
N LEU A 125 -2.47 -8.78 -22.53
CA LEU A 125 -1.24 -8.73 -21.73
C LEU A 125 -1.05 -7.36 -21.07
N LEU A 126 -1.23 -6.28 -21.82
CA LEU A 126 -1.18 -4.90 -21.31
C LEU A 126 -2.25 -4.67 -20.23
N GLU A 127 -3.50 -5.08 -20.49
CA GLU A 127 -4.60 -4.95 -19.52
C GLU A 127 -4.31 -5.72 -18.23
N SER A 128 -3.75 -6.93 -18.34
CA SER A 128 -3.34 -7.72 -17.17
C SER A 128 -2.21 -7.05 -16.39
N TRP A 129 -1.23 -6.46 -17.09
CA TRP A 129 -0.10 -5.76 -16.48
C TRP A 129 -0.54 -4.50 -15.72
N GLN A 130 -1.41 -3.70 -16.35
CA GLN A 130 -2.01 -2.52 -15.73
C GLN A 130 -2.89 -2.89 -14.54
N GLY A 131 -3.58 -4.03 -14.61
CA GLY A 131 -4.41 -4.51 -13.51
C GLY A 131 -3.62 -4.83 -12.23
N VAL A 132 -2.35 -5.19 -12.38
CA VAL A 132 -1.42 -5.45 -11.26
C VAL A 132 -0.77 -4.15 -10.73
N ALA A 133 -0.99 -3.02 -11.42
CA ALA A 133 -0.38 -1.73 -11.10
C ALA A 133 1.17 -1.75 -11.12
N LEU A 134 1.74 -2.44 -12.12
CA LEU A 134 3.19 -2.44 -12.37
C LEU A 134 3.60 -1.27 -13.29
N PRO A 135 4.86 -0.78 -13.19
CA PRO A 135 5.33 0.32 -14.04
C PRO A 135 5.22 0.00 -15.53
N GLU A 136 4.57 0.88 -16.29
CA GLU A 136 4.45 0.73 -17.75
C GLU A 136 5.81 0.82 -18.44
N THR A 137 6.73 1.60 -17.89
CA THR A 137 8.11 1.73 -18.40
C THR A 137 8.82 0.38 -18.48
N THR A 138 8.64 -0.48 -17.48
CA THR A 138 9.19 -1.84 -17.49
C THR A 138 8.53 -2.70 -18.55
N LEU A 139 7.20 -2.61 -18.71
CA LEU A 139 6.47 -3.33 -19.74
C LEU A 139 6.94 -2.94 -21.15
N PHE A 140 7.01 -1.64 -21.45
CA PHE A 140 7.46 -1.15 -22.76
C PHE A 140 8.87 -1.62 -23.08
N ARG A 141 9.78 -1.67 -22.08
CA ARG A 141 11.13 -2.23 -22.28
C ARG A 141 11.07 -3.71 -22.65
N ILE A 142 10.27 -4.51 -21.95
CA ILE A 142 10.12 -5.95 -22.27
C ILE A 142 9.56 -6.13 -23.68
N LEU A 143 8.50 -5.39 -24.03
CA LEU A 143 7.87 -5.46 -25.35
C LEU A 143 8.84 -5.03 -26.47
N LEU A 144 9.66 -4.02 -26.22
CA LEU A 144 10.66 -3.54 -27.17
C LEU A 144 11.77 -4.58 -27.38
N ILE A 145 12.31 -5.16 -26.30
CA ILE A 145 13.36 -6.19 -26.37
C ILE A 145 12.85 -7.43 -27.10
N GLY A 146 11.60 -7.84 -26.84
CA GLY A 146 11.00 -9.01 -27.47
C GLY A 146 10.44 -8.75 -28.87
N LYS A 147 10.53 -7.53 -29.40
CA LYS A 147 9.93 -7.10 -30.68
C LYS A 147 8.43 -7.45 -30.79
N PHE A 148 7.72 -7.44 -29.67
CA PHE A 148 6.29 -7.79 -29.59
C PHE A 148 5.36 -6.64 -30.04
N LEU A 149 5.90 -5.44 -30.24
CA LEU A 149 5.13 -4.24 -30.60
C LEU A 149 4.54 -4.28 -32.02
N SER A 150 5.10 -5.10 -32.91
CA SER A 150 4.67 -5.18 -34.32
C SER A 150 3.54 -6.18 -34.58
N GLY A 151 3.26 -7.08 -33.64
CA GLY A 151 2.29 -8.17 -33.80
C GLY A 151 1.03 -7.99 -32.96
N LYS A 152 -0.10 -8.54 -33.43
CA LYS A 152 -1.34 -8.66 -32.63
C LYS A 152 -1.18 -9.67 -31.48
N GLU A 153 -0.31 -10.65 -31.67
CA GLU A 153 -0.02 -11.73 -30.75
C GLU A 153 1.46 -11.73 -30.39
N CYS A 154 1.78 -12.03 -29.14
CA CYS A 154 3.14 -12.23 -28.66
C CYS A 154 3.31 -13.64 -28.11
N ASP A 155 4.51 -14.19 -28.26
CA ASP A 155 4.91 -15.42 -27.56
C ASP A 155 4.96 -15.13 -26.05
N LEU A 156 4.08 -15.78 -25.29
CA LEU A 156 3.97 -15.60 -23.85
C LEU A 156 5.23 -16.08 -23.14
N TYR A 157 5.84 -17.18 -23.59
CA TYR A 157 7.04 -17.73 -22.97
C TYR A 157 8.25 -16.84 -23.25
N GLY A 158 8.37 -16.33 -24.48
CA GLY A 158 9.37 -15.32 -24.83
C GLY A 158 9.22 -14.04 -24.00
N PHE A 159 7.99 -13.55 -23.83
CA PHE A 159 7.71 -12.41 -22.95
C PHE A 159 8.10 -12.69 -21.50
N LEU A 160 7.71 -13.85 -20.97
CA LEU A 160 8.01 -14.27 -19.60
C LEU A 160 9.51 -14.43 -19.39
N ALA A 161 10.24 -15.00 -20.36
CA ALA A 161 11.68 -15.16 -20.30
C ALA A 161 12.40 -13.81 -20.22
N ILE A 162 11.99 -12.84 -21.03
CA ILE A 162 12.55 -11.48 -20.98
C ILE A 162 12.21 -10.84 -19.63
N ALA A 163 10.96 -10.94 -19.17
CA ALA A 163 10.54 -10.42 -17.87
C ALA A 163 11.32 -11.04 -16.70
N CYS A 164 11.60 -12.34 -16.75
CA CYS A 164 12.47 -13.04 -15.80
C CYS A 164 13.90 -12.50 -15.84
N GLY A 165 14.40 -12.09 -17.01
CA GLY A 165 15.70 -11.41 -17.13
C GLY A 165 15.80 -10.13 -16.31
N PHE A 166 14.69 -9.40 -16.13
CA PHE A 166 14.63 -8.20 -15.28
C PHE A 166 14.67 -8.50 -13.78
N LEU A 167 14.51 -9.76 -13.35
CA LEU A 167 14.73 -10.18 -11.96
C LEU A 167 16.23 -10.26 -11.63
N GLY A 168 17.08 -10.44 -12.65
CA GLY A 168 18.50 -10.68 -12.51
C GLY A 168 19.32 -9.41 -12.35
N LYS A 169 19.38 -8.87 -11.12
CA LYS A 169 20.50 -8.09 -10.53
C LYS A 169 20.19 -7.67 -9.08
N VAL A 170 19.66 -8.57 -8.26
CA VAL A 170 19.79 -8.42 -6.80
C VAL A 170 21.24 -8.74 -6.45
N SER A 171 22.09 -7.72 -6.53
CA SER A 171 23.45 -7.77 -6.00
C SER A 171 23.38 -8.20 -4.54
N ARG A 172 23.64 -9.49 -4.28
CA ARG A 172 23.95 -10.05 -2.95
C ARG A 172 25.27 -9.48 -2.46
N ARG A 173 25.35 -8.16 -2.30
CA ARG A 173 26.50 -7.50 -1.71
C ARG A 173 26.04 -6.86 -0.41
N LEU A 174 26.59 -7.42 0.65
CA LEU A 174 26.74 -6.90 2.02
C LEU A 174 25.62 -7.27 3.01
N ALA A 175 25.91 -8.28 3.84
CA ALA A 175 25.78 -8.20 5.30
C ALA A 175 26.44 -9.41 5.97
N TRP A 176 27.78 -9.48 5.91
CA TRP A 176 28.59 -10.08 6.99
C TRP A 176 29.77 -9.14 7.21
N LYS A 177 29.61 -8.24 8.18
CA LYS A 177 30.72 -7.57 8.85
C LYS A 177 30.34 -7.42 10.31
#